data_AF-M2RYE6-F1
#
_entry.id   AF-M2RYE6-F1
#
_cell.length_a   1.000
_cell.length_b   1.000
_cell.length_c   1.000
_cell.angle_alpha   90.00
_cell.angle_beta   90.00
_cell.angle_gamma   90.00
#
_symmetry.space_group_name_H-M   'P 1'
#
loop_
_entity.id
_entity.type
_entity.pdbx_description
1 polymer ?
#
loop_
_entity_poly.entity_id
_entity_poly.type
_entity_poly.pdbx_seq_one_letter_code
_entity_poly.pdbx_strand_id
1 'polypeptide(L)'
;MKCIECGCDIDNTYEIFCGQFIRLLRCPKCGKVADKYIEYDNVLVFLDMLLQKRPVYRHLLFNHDESINGFFIKLFFGSLLLESYIRQMTTLTPSIYSFIWNGIQIVIEDIFFLAMFIIPFSFYKRISFKDSCNLVAQSYLIGSLGKVFLCLVLMWTNSLPIYLFSITMANLTFIACMSVVFEISTWKMLIIGFVIGIIYTIITSQFFPLTPLTYYIKNKRLLDLLIGDLYTF
;
A
#
# COMPACT_ATOMS: atom_id res chain seq x y z
N MET A 1 -19.86 -7.19 9.72
CA MET A 1 -18.41 -7.48 9.92
C MET A 1 -18.05 -8.71 9.08
N LYS A 2 -16.77 -9.07 8.95
CA LYS A 2 -16.33 -10.26 8.20
C LYS A 2 -15.41 -11.16 9.02
N CYS A 3 -15.51 -12.47 8.79
CA CYS A 3 -14.56 -13.42 9.36
C CYS A 3 -13.15 -13.21 8.77
N ILE A 4 -12.13 -13.08 9.62
CA ILE A 4 -10.74 -12.92 9.16
C ILE A 4 -10.21 -14.18 8.45
N GLU A 5 -10.75 -15.36 8.73
CA GLU A 5 -10.30 -16.65 8.19
C GLU A 5 -10.97 -17.02 6.87
N CYS A 6 -12.30 -17.00 6.81
CA CYS A 6 -13.05 -17.43 5.63
C CYS A 6 -13.62 -16.28 4.79
N GLY A 7 -13.68 -15.05 5.32
CA GLY A 7 -14.25 -13.88 4.63
C GLY A 7 -15.78 -13.85 4.53
N CYS A 8 -16.48 -14.79 5.18
CA CYS A 8 -17.94 -14.76 5.27
C CYS A 8 -18.40 -13.57 6.12
N ASP A 9 -19.52 -12.97 5.73
CA ASP A 9 -20.18 -11.95 6.55
C ASP A 9 -20.70 -12.57 7.86
N ILE A 10 -20.48 -11.86 8.96
CA ILE A 10 -20.93 -12.21 10.31
C ILE A 10 -21.49 -10.94 10.95
N ASP A 11 -22.57 -11.10 11.72
CA ASP A 11 -23.22 -10.03 12.46
C ASP A 11 -22.26 -9.42 13.49
N ASN A 12 -21.76 -10.24 14.43
CA ASN A 12 -20.84 -9.82 15.48
C ASN A 12 -19.58 -10.72 15.49
N THR A 13 -18.41 -10.12 15.69
CA THR A 13 -17.14 -10.84 15.88
C THR A 13 -16.84 -11.12 17.36
N TYR A 14 -17.44 -10.33 18.26
CA TYR A 14 -17.29 -10.45 19.70
C TYR A 14 -18.59 -10.08 20.43
N GLU A 15 -18.71 -10.54 21.66
CA GLU A 15 -19.77 -10.14 22.60
C GLU A 15 -19.15 -9.62 23.89
N ILE A 16 -19.80 -8.64 24.52
CA ILE A 16 -19.38 -8.10 25.81
C ILE A 16 -20.05 -8.92 26.91
N PHE A 17 -19.24 -9.64 27.67
CA PHE A 17 -19.62 -10.44 28.82
C PHE A 17 -19.37 -9.67 30.12
N CYS A 18 -20.38 -9.62 31.00
CA CYS A 18 -20.29 -8.95 32.30
C CYS A 18 -19.78 -7.49 32.25
N GLY A 19 -20.11 -6.76 31.17
CA GLY A 19 -19.84 -5.32 31.01
C GLY A 19 -18.39 -4.93 30.76
N GLN A 20 -17.41 -5.80 31.03
CA GLN A 20 -15.98 -5.48 30.88
C GLN A 20 -15.17 -6.54 30.12
N PHE A 21 -15.65 -7.79 30.05
CA PHE A 21 -14.92 -8.86 29.39
C PHE A 21 -15.42 -9.02 27.97
N ILE A 22 -14.50 -9.13 27.02
CA ILE A 22 -14.84 -9.42 25.63
C ILE A 22 -14.73 -10.93 25.43
N ARG A 23 -15.72 -11.52 24.77
CA ARG A 23 -15.69 -12.92 24.35
C ARG A 23 -15.72 -12.99 22.83
N LEU A 24 -14.66 -13.54 22.24
CA LEU A 24 -14.60 -13.72 20.79
C LEU A 24 -15.58 -14.80 20.32
N LEU A 25 -16.33 -14.50 19.28
CA LEU A 25 -17.27 -15.42 18.65
C LEU A 25 -16.58 -16.33 17.64
N ARG A 26 -17.17 -17.50 17.39
CA ARG A 26 -16.71 -18.42 16.35
C ARG A 26 -17.53 -18.22 15.09
N CYS A 27 -16.88 -18.25 13.93
CA CYS A 27 -17.54 -18.16 12.65
C CYS A 27 -18.44 -19.39 12.41
N PRO A 28 -19.73 -19.22 12.07
CA PRO A 28 -20.64 -20.34 11.83
C PRO A 28 -20.25 -21.18 10.61
N LYS A 29 -19.53 -20.60 9.64
CA LYS A 29 -19.12 -21.26 8.41
C LYS A 29 -17.84 -22.10 8.54
N CYS A 30 -16.83 -21.60 9.26
CA CYS A 30 -15.53 -22.25 9.35
C CYS A 30 -15.17 -22.79 10.75
N GLY A 31 -15.98 -22.50 11.77
CA GLY A 31 -15.78 -22.95 13.15
C GLY A 31 -14.60 -22.32 13.90
N LYS A 32 -13.76 -21.54 13.21
CA LYS A 32 -12.63 -20.80 13.80
C LYS A 32 -13.10 -19.51 14.49
N VAL A 33 -12.24 -18.95 15.34
CA VAL A 33 -12.45 -17.62 15.94
C VAL A 33 -12.64 -16.58 14.84
N ALA A 34 -13.71 -15.78 14.93
CA ALA A 34 -14.17 -14.88 13.87
C ALA A 34 -13.18 -13.74 13.60
N ASP A 35 -12.64 -13.16 14.67
CA ASP A 35 -11.57 -12.18 14.62
C ASP A 35 -10.75 -12.23 15.92
N LYS A 36 -9.48 -12.61 15.81
CA LYS A 36 -8.56 -12.70 16.96
C LYS A 36 -7.85 -11.38 17.26
N TYR A 37 -7.86 -10.43 16.32
CA TYR A 37 -7.06 -9.21 16.44
C TYR A 37 -7.69 -8.17 17.38
N ILE A 38 -8.96 -8.34 17.74
CA ILE A 38 -9.66 -7.49 18.71
C ILE A 38 -8.99 -7.54 20.10
N GLU A 39 -8.43 -8.69 20.48
CA GLU A 39 -7.70 -8.83 21.75
C GLU A 39 -6.20 -8.53 21.61
N TYR A 40 -5.70 -8.39 20.38
CA TYR A 40 -4.27 -8.22 20.13
C TYR A 40 -3.87 -6.75 20.27
N ASP A 41 -2.72 -6.52 20.89
CA ASP A 41 -2.10 -5.21 20.86
C ASP A 41 -1.74 -4.80 19.42
N ASN A 42 -1.78 -3.49 19.16
CA ASN A 42 -1.46 -2.89 17.87
C ASN A 42 -0.09 -3.34 17.30
N VAL A 43 0.87 -3.68 18.17
CA VAL A 43 2.19 -4.19 17.76
C VAL A 43 2.09 -5.56 17.08
N LEU A 44 1.25 -6.46 17.60
CA LEU A 44 1.05 -7.78 17.00
C LEU A 44 0.29 -7.68 15.67
N VAL A 45 -0.70 -6.79 15.60
CA VAL A 45 -1.41 -6.47 14.35
C VAL A 45 -0.43 -5.95 13.31
N PHE A 46 0.47 -5.03 13.71
CA PHE A 46 1.51 -4.48 12.84
C PHE A 46 2.51 -5.53 12.35
N LEU A 47 2.97 -6.45 13.22
CA LEU A 47 3.87 -7.54 12.83
C LEU A 47 3.21 -8.48 11.81
N ASP A 48 1.97 -8.88 12.04
CA ASP A 48 1.26 -9.75 11.11
C ASP A 48 0.95 -9.04 9.77
N MET A 49 0.84 -7.70 9.78
CA MET A 49 0.76 -6.88 8.57
C MET A 49 2.08 -6.84 7.79
N LEU A 50 3.22 -6.66 8.48
CA LEU A 50 4.55 -6.74 7.87
C LEU A 50 4.80 -8.12 7.23
N LEU A 51 4.30 -9.17 7.86
CA LEU A 51 4.32 -10.54 7.33
C LEU A 51 3.29 -10.78 6.21
N GLN A 52 2.55 -9.73 5.80
CA GLN A 52 1.53 -9.75 4.75
C GLN A 52 0.47 -10.84 4.95
N LYS A 53 0.11 -11.12 6.21
CA LYS A 53 -0.91 -12.12 6.53
C LYS A 53 -2.29 -11.62 6.14
N ARG A 54 -2.97 -12.40 5.28
CA ARG A 54 -4.36 -12.16 4.85
C ARG A 54 -5.35 -11.81 5.97
N PRO A 55 -5.36 -12.51 7.12
CA PRO A 55 -6.34 -12.24 8.17
C PRO A 55 -6.27 -10.81 8.74
N VAL A 56 -5.07 -10.21 8.83
CA VAL A 56 -4.93 -8.82 9.33
C VAL A 56 -5.60 -7.84 8.38
N TYR A 57 -5.38 -7.99 7.08
CA TYR A 57 -6.00 -7.10 6.10
C TYR A 57 -7.53 -7.15 6.15
N ARG A 58 -8.13 -8.32 6.45
CA ARG A 58 -9.59 -8.42 6.66
C ARG A 58 -10.06 -7.71 7.92
N HIS A 59 -9.30 -7.84 9.00
CA HIS A 59 -9.59 -7.12 10.24
C HIS A 59 -9.57 -5.60 10.00
N LEU A 60 -8.48 -5.10 9.37
CA LEU A 60 -8.32 -3.67 9.07
C LEU A 60 -9.39 -3.14 8.12
N LEU A 61 -9.74 -3.87 7.06
CA LEU A 61 -10.69 -3.38 6.05
C LEU A 61 -12.15 -3.46 6.50
N PHE A 62 -12.54 -4.50 7.26
CA PHE A 62 -13.95 -4.85 7.45
C PHE A 62 -14.42 -4.94 8.91
N ASN A 63 -13.52 -5.04 9.88
CA ASN A 63 -13.85 -5.12 11.31
C ASN A 63 -13.30 -3.93 12.11
N HIS A 64 -13.08 -2.83 11.38
CA HIS A 64 -12.28 -1.67 11.70
C HIS A 64 -12.42 -1.11 13.13
N ASP A 65 -11.27 -0.77 13.73
CA ASP A 65 -11.16 0.23 14.80
C ASP A 65 -10.70 1.56 14.22
N GLU A 66 -11.42 2.65 14.47
CA GLU A 66 -11.13 3.99 13.90
C GLU A 66 -9.74 4.54 14.32
N SER A 67 -9.19 4.05 15.44
CA SER A 67 -7.90 4.47 15.99
C SER A 67 -6.71 4.21 15.05
N ILE A 68 -6.76 3.11 14.29
CA ILE A 68 -5.67 2.68 13.40
C ILE A 68 -5.60 3.56 12.14
N ASN A 69 -6.73 4.15 11.72
CA ASN A 69 -6.76 5.06 10.56
C ASN A 69 -5.88 6.29 10.76
N GLY A 70 -5.84 6.85 11.96
CA GLY A 70 -4.98 8.00 12.27
C GLY A 70 -3.49 7.70 12.06
N PHE A 71 -3.05 6.47 12.36
CA PHE A 71 -1.68 6.03 12.12
C PHE A 71 -1.36 5.97 10.62
N PHE A 72 -2.21 5.31 9.82
CA PHE A 72 -1.99 5.19 8.38
C PHE A 72 -2.07 6.53 7.63
N ILE A 73 -2.94 7.44 8.06
CA ILE A 73 -3.01 8.80 7.49
C ILE A 73 -1.70 9.55 7.75
N LYS A 74 -1.19 9.52 8.99
CA LYS A 74 0.11 10.13 9.32
C LYS A 74 1.25 9.50 8.52
N LEU A 75 1.23 8.18 8.38
CA LEU A 75 2.22 7.45 7.60
C LEU A 75 2.18 7.82 6.11
N PHE A 76 0.98 7.95 5.53
CA PHE A 76 0.80 8.38 4.14
C PHE A 76 1.41 9.77 3.91
N PHE A 77 1.04 10.77 4.73
CA PHE A 77 1.62 12.11 4.60
C PHE A 77 3.13 12.14 4.85
N GLY A 78 3.63 11.37 5.82
CA GLY A 78 5.07 11.22 6.05
C GLY A 78 5.79 10.63 4.84
N SER A 79 5.22 9.60 4.21
CA SER A 79 5.79 8.99 3.00
C SER A 79 5.79 9.94 1.80
N LEU A 80 4.75 10.76 1.66
CA LEU A 80 4.65 11.77 0.60
C LEU A 80 5.75 12.85 0.75
N LEU A 81 6.00 13.31 1.98
CA LEU A 81 7.09 14.25 2.26
C LEU A 81 8.47 13.65 1.94
N LEU A 82 8.69 12.40 2.33
CA LEU A 82 9.94 11.68 2.04
C LEU A 82 10.16 11.51 0.53
N GLU A 83 9.13 11.11 -0.22
CA GLU A 83 9.23 10.99 -1.68
C GLU A 83 9.49 12.34 -2.36
N SER A 84 8.81 13.40 -1.92
CA SER A 84 9.03 14.75 -2.45
C SER A 84 10.48 15.20 -2.21
N TYR A 85 11.02 14.93 -1.02
CA TYR A 85 12.41 15.21 -0.70
C TYR A 85 13.38 14.40 -1.57
N ILE A 86 13.12 13.10 -1.77
CA ILE A 86 13.96 12.25 -2.63
C ILE A 86 13.94 12.77 -4.08
N ARG A 87 12.78 13.16 -4.61
CA ARG A 87 12.70 13.77 -5.95
C ARG A 87 13.48 15.08 -6.01
N GLN A 88 13.38 15.92 -4.97
CA GLN A 88 14.13 17.17 -4.88
C GLN A 88 15.64 16.96 -4.99
N MET A 89 16.20 15.89 -4.42
CA MET A 89 17.63 15.57 -4.53
C MET A 89 18.09 15.33 -5.98
N THR A 90 17.17 14.96 -6.87
CA THR A 90 17.46 14.73 -8.31
C THR A 90 17.22 15.97 -9.18
N THR A 91 16.65 17.04 -8.62
CA THR A 91 16.37 18.28 -9.36
C THR A 91 17.64 19.13 -9.48
N LEU A 92 17.87 19.70 -10.68
CA LEU A 92 19.05 20.51 -10.99
C LEU A 92 19.08 21.84 -10.22
N THR A 93 17.91 22.44 -9.97
CA THR A 93 17.75 23.75 -9.32
C THR A 93 16.73 23.65 -8.18
N PRO A 94 17.15 23.16 -7.00
CA PRO A 94 16.24 22.94 -5.88
C PRO A 94 15.72 24.28 -5.34
N SER A 95 14.40 24.43 -5.33
CA SER A 95 13.68 25.55 -4.71
C SER A 95 12.47 25.06 -3.93
N ILE A 96 11.85 25.92 -3.11
CA ILE A 96 10.58 25.60 -2.44
C ILE A 96 9.49 25.30 -3.48
N TYR A 97 9.49 26.04 -4.60
CA TYR A 97 8.55 25.81 -5.70
C TYR A 97 8.72 24.41 -6.30
N SER A 98 9.95 23.97 -6.57
CA SER A 98 10.19 22.62 -7.12
C SER A 98 9.79 21.53 -6.13
N PHE A 99 9.97 21.74 -4.82
CA PHE A 99 9.54 20.79 -3.79
C PHE A 99 8.01 20.64 -3.76
N ILE A 100 7.28 21.76 -3.80
CA ILE A 100 5.80 21.73 -3.85
C ILE A 100 5.33 21.05 -5.14
N TRP A 101 5.95 21.37 -6.28
CA TRP A 101 5.61 20.76 -7.56
C TRP A 101 5.85 19.25 -7.58
N ASN A 102 6.96 18.78 -7.01
CA ASN A 102 7.24 17.36 -6.83
C ASN A 102 6.16 16.68 -5.99
N GLY A 103 5.74 17.29 -4.89
CA GLY A 103 4.64 16.80 -4.06
C GLY A 103 3.31 16.70 -4.81
N ILE A 104 2.93 17.73 -5.56
CA ILE A 104 1.72 17.74 -6.39
C ILE A 104 1.77 16.63 -7.44
N GLN A 105 2.92 16.46 -8.10
CA GLN A 105 3.10 15.43 -9.11
C GLN A 105 2.93 14.02 -8.53
N ILE A 106 3.49 13.75 -7.33
CA ILE A 106 3.30 12.47 -6.62
C ILE A 106 1.81 12.22 -6.37
N VAL A 107 1.07 13.22 -5.89
CA VAL A 107 -0.38 13.07 -5.63
C VAL A 107 -1.15 12.76 -6.92
N ILE A 108 -0.82 13.42 -8.04
CA ILE A 108 -1.45 13.16 -9.34
C ILE A 108 -1.15 11.72 -9.80
N GLU A 109 0.10 11.28 -9.66
CA GLU A 109 0.54 9.92 -9.98
C GLU A 109 -0.20 8.86 -9.14
N ASP A 110 -0.41 9.13 -7.85
CA ASP A 110 -1.16 8.27 -6.92
C ASP A 110 -2.66 8.22 -7.28
N ILE A 111 -3.28 9.37 -7.57
CA ILE A 111 -4.69 9.44 -7.98
C ILE A 111 -4.89 8.65 -9.28
N PHE A 112 -3.98 8.80 -10.25
CA PHE A 112 -4.04 8.08 -11.51
C PHE A 112 -3.89 6.56 -11.29
N PHE A 113 -2.95 6.14 -10.44
CA PHE A 113 -2.78 4.75 -10.06
C PHE A 113 -4.06 4.17 -9.43
N LEU A 114 -4.67 4.89 -8.48
CA LEU A 114 -5.90 4.45 -7.82
C LEU A 114 -7.09 4.36 -8.79
N ALA A 115 -7.21 5.31 -9.72
CA ALA A 115 -8.28 5.30 -10.73
C ALA A 115 -8.25 4.03 -11.59
N MET A 116 -7.06 3.49 -11.89
CA MET A 116 -6.91 2.23 -12.64
C MET A 116 -7.45 1.00 -11.88
N PHE A 117 -7.56 1.05 -10.55
CA PHE A 117 -8.15 -0.02 -9.74
C PHE A 117 -9.63 0.21 -9.42
N ILE A 118 -10.06 1.46 -9.24
CA ILE A 118 -11.45 1.80 -8.89
C ILE A 118 -12.43 1.39 -9.99
N ILE A 119 -12.09 1.65 -11.26
CA ILE A 119 -12.99 1.37 -12.39
C ILE A 119 -13.21 -0.16 -12.53
N PRO A 120 -12.17 -1.02 -12.68
CA PRO A 120 -12.38 -2.46 -12.76
C PRO A 120 -13.05 -3.05 -11.52
N PHE A 121 -12.73 -2.53 -10.33
CA PHE A 121 -13.33 -3.00 -9.08
C PHE A 121 -14.84 -2.73 -9.02
N SER A 122 -15.26 -1.51 -9.41
CA SER A 122 -16.67 -1.12 -9.44
C SER A 122 -17.49 -2.01 -10.37
N PHE A 123 -16.95 -2.34 -11.56
CA PHE A 123 -17.60 -3.26 -12.49
C PHE A 123 -17.63 -4.70 -11.96
N TYR A 124 -16.54 -5.16 -11.35
CA TYR A 124 -16.42 -6.55 -10.88
C TYR A 124 -17.37 -6.87 -9.72
N LYS A 125 -17.39 -6.03 -8.69
CA LYS A 125 -18.25 -6.26 -7.51
C LYS A 125 -19.66 -5.68 -7.66
N ARG A 126 -19.93 -4.85 -8.69
CA ARG A 126 -21.21 -4.13 -8.88
C ARG A 126 -21.63 -3.34 -7.64
N ILE A 127 -20.66 -2.69 -7.00
CA ILE A 127 -20.85 -1.85 -5.82
C ILE A 127 -20.93 -0.37 -6.26
N SER A 128 -21.52 0.48 -5.42
CA SER A 128 -21.52 1.93 -5.61
C SER A 128 -20.09 2.47 -5.79
N PHE A 129 -19.92 3.41 -6.71
CA PHE A 129 -18.64 4.07 -6.96
C PHE A 129 -18.02 4.65 -5.68
N LYS A 130 -18.85 5.19 -4.77
CA LYS A 130 -18.38 5.74 -3.49
C LYS A 130 -17.74 4.69 -2.60
N ASP A 131 -18.36 3.52 -2.48
CA ASP A 131 -17.84 2.45 -1.62
C ASP A 131 -16.59 1.81 -2.25
N SER A 132 -16.54 1.73 -3.58
CA SER A 132 -15.33 1.36 -4.33
C SER A 132 -14.17 2.31 -4.02
N CYS A 133 -14.40 3.62 -4.08
CA CYS A 133 -13.38 4.62 -3.75
C CYS A 133 -12.90 4.46 -2.30
N ASN A 134 -13.81 4.28 -1.34
CA ASN A 134 -13.47 4.12 0.06
C ASN A 134 -12.59 2.89 0.31
N LEU A 135 -12.97 1.72 -0.23
CA LEU A 135 -12.22 0.48 -0.04
C LEU A 135 -10.84 0.51 -0.72
N VAL A 136 -10.76 1.06 -1.93
CA VAL A 136 -9.48 1.19 -2.65
C VAL A 136 -8.57 2.21 -1.95
N ALA A 137 -9.11 3.34 -1.51
CA ALA A 137 -8.34 4.35 -0.76
C ALA A 137 -7.84 3.80 0.58
N GLN A 138 -8.67 3.09 1.34
CA GLN A 138 -8.25 2.41 2.56
C GLN A 138 -7.15 1.38 2.29
N SER A 139 -7.28 0.59 1.22
CA SER A 139 -6.26 -0.38 0.81
C SER A 139 -4.92 0.29 0.48
N TYR A 140 -4.96 1.48 -0.14
CA TYR A 140 -3.78 2.28 -0.45
C TYR A 140 -3.13 2.88 0.80
N LEU A 141 -3.94 3.39 1.74
CA LEU A 141 -3.44 3.87 3.04
C LEU A 141 -2.73 2.76 3.81
N ILE A 142 -3.29 1.55 3.86
CA ILE A 142 -2.63 0.38 4.46
C ILE A 142 -1.35 0.02 3.69
N GLY A 143 -1.40 0.07 2.36
CA GLY A 143 -0.24 -0.19 1.48
C GLY A 143 0.92 0.79 1.66
N SER A 144 0.67 2.00 2.20
CA SER A 144 1.73 2.97 2.52
C SER A 144 2.75 2.45 3.55
N LEU A 145 2.42 1.36 4.27
CA LEU A 145 3.34 0.64 5.16
C LEU A 145 4.65 0.24 4.47
N GLY A 146 4.61 -0.19 3.21
CA GLY A 146 5.83 -0.56 2.47
C GLY A 146 6.75 0.63 2.21
N LYS A 147 6.23 1.87 2.26
CA LYS A 147 7.01 3.11 2.07
C LYS A 147 7.81 3.51 3.31
N VAL A 148 7.63 2.85 4.46
CA VAL A 148 8.45 3.10 5.68
C VAL A 148 9.95 2.94 5.39
N PHE A 149 10.31 2.04 4.47
CA PHE A 149 11.70 1.81 4.07
C PHE A 149 12.33 3.00 3.32
N LEU A 150 11.56 4.01 2.90
CA LEU A 150 12.10 5.24 2.31
C LEU A 150 13.00 6.00 3.29
N CYS A 151 12.81 5.86 4.60
CA CYS A 151 13.72 6.43 5.59
C CYS A 151 15.16 5.92 5.42
N LEU A 152 15.34 4.67 4.97
CA LEU A 152 16.67 4.09 4.74
C LEU A 152 17.37 4.71 3.52
N VAL A 153 16.61 5.22 2.55
CA VAL A 153 17.15 5.91 1.36
C VAL A 153 17.93 7.16 1.77
N LEU A 154 17.55 7.81 2.88
CA LEU A 154 18.23 8.99 3.40
C LEU A 154 19.58 8.68 4.05
N MET A 155 19.78 7.44 4.52
CA MET A 155 20.98 7.06 5.26
C MET A 155 22.09 6.54 4.35
N TRP A 156 21.74 5.89 3.24
CA TRP A 156 22.70 5.17 2.42
C TRP A 156 23.17 5.97 1.20
N THR A 157 24.44 5.79 0.83
CA THR A 157 25.06 6.40 -0.34
C THR A 157 24.43 5.88 -1.64
N ASN A 158 24.21 4.57 -1.75
CA ASN A 158 23.53 3.93 -2.89
C ASN A 158 22.01 3.90 -2.66
N SER A 159 21.36 5.03 -2.94
CA SER A 159 19.94 5.28 -2.65
C SER A 159 18.95 4.56 -3.59
N LEU A 160 19.36 4.20 -4.81
CA LEU A 160 18.46 3.66 -5.84
C LEU A 160 17.91 2.25 -5.55
N PRO A 161 18.71 1.23 -5.19
CA PRO A 161 18.18 -0.10 -4.88
C PRO A 161 17.20 -0.08 -3.72
N ILE A 162 17.48 0.73 -2.69
CA ILE A 162 16.63 0.88 -1.50
C ILE A 162 15.31 1.56 -1.87
N TYR A 163 15.36 2.59 -2.72
CA TYR A 163 14.16 3.25 -3.24
C TYR A 163 13.28 2.27 -4.01
N LEU A 164 13.85 1.48 -4.94
CA LEU A 164 13.12 0.47 -5.69
C LEU A 164 12.53 -0.62 -4.78
N PHE A 165 13.28 -1.07 -3.78
CA PHE A 165 12.80 -2.01 -2.77
C PHE A 165 11.59 -1.44 -2.01
N SER A 166 11.66 -0.19 -1.55
CA SER A 166 10.57 0.43 -0.80
C SER A 166 9.28 0.56 -1.63
N ILE A 167 9.38 0.94 -2.91
CA ILE A 167 8.22 1.06 -3.80
C ILE A 167 7.63 -0.31 -4.13
N THR A 168 8.48 -1.29 -4.41
CA THR A 168 8.01 -2.66 -4.69
C THR A 168 7.31 -3.27 -3.48
N MET A 169 7.83 -3.04 -2.27
CA MET A 169 7.16 -3.44 -1.04
C MET A 169 5.82 -2.74 -0.84
N ALA A 170 5.73 -1.43 -1.08
CA ALA A 170 4.47 -0.69 -1.01
C ALA A 170 3.42 -1.24 -1.99
N ASN A 171 3.80 -1.43 -3.25
CA ASN A 171 2.94 -2.01 -4.28
C ASN A 171 2.51 -3.45 -3.93
N LEU A 172 3.43 -4.26 -3.39
CA LEU A 172 3.13 -5.62 -2.95
C LEU A 172 2.11 -5.64 -1.81
N THR A 173 2.26 -4.78 -0.80
CA THR A 173 1.30 -4.65 0.30
C THR A 173 -0.07 -4.17 -0.17
N PHE A 174 -0.10 -3.19 -1.09
CA PHE A 174 -1.34 -2.73 -1.72
C PHE A 174 -2.04 -3.86 -2.49
N ILE A 175 -1.30 -4.61 -3.32
CA ILE A 175 -1.84 -5.74 -4.09
C ILE A 175 -2.35 -6.85 -3.17
N ALA A 176 -1.63 -7.15 -2.08
CA ALA A 176 -2.06 -8.12 -1.09
C ALA A 176 -3.40 -7.70 -0.44
N CYS A 177 -3.52 -6.42 -0.08
CA CYS A 177 -4.74 -5.82 0.46
C CYS A 177 -5.89 -5.88 -0.57
N MET A 178 -5.64 -5.50 -1.82
CA MET A 178 -6.62 -5.60 -2.89
C MET A 178 -7.06 -7.05 -3.16
N SER A 179 -6.18 -8.04 -2.98
CA SER A 179 -6.57 -9.46 -3.11
C SER A 179 -7.67 -9.86 -2.10
N VAL A 180 -7.69 -9.20 -0.94
CA VAL A 180 -8.70 -9.39 0.10
C VAL A 180 -10.00 -8.69 -0.29
N VAL A 181 -9.92 -7.47 -0.81
CA VAL A 181 -11.09 -6.70 -1.30
C VAL A 181 -11.79 -7.41 -2.47
N PHE A 182 -11.02 -7.94 -3.42
CA PHE A 182 -11.54 -8.70 -4.56
C PHE A 182 -11.98 -10.12 -4.19
N GLU A 183 -11.60 -10.64 -3.02
CA GLU A 183 -11.82 -12.04 -2.59
C GLU A 183 -11.19 -13.09 -3.54
N ILE A 184 -10.12 -12.72 -4.25
CA ILE A 184 -9.37 -13.56 -5.20
C ILE A 184 -8.03 -13.95 -4.59
N SER A 185 -7.43 -15.10 -4.93
CA SER A 185 -6.07 -15.48 -4.45
C SER A 185 -5.01 -14.40 -4.73
N THR A 186 -4.03 -14.27 -3.83
CA THR A 186 -2.95 -13.27 -3.91
C THR A 186 -2.17 -13.34 -5.22
N TRP A 187 -1.81 -14.54 -5.68
CA TRP A 187 -1.08 -14.74 -6.94
C TRP A 187 -1.84 -14.26 -8.19
N LYS A 188 -3.16 -14.45 -8.24
CA LYS A 188 -3.98 -13.92 -9.34
C LYS A 188 -4.02 -12.39 -9.30
N MET A 189 -4.13 -11.81 -8.10
CA MET A 189 -4.08 -10.35 -7.94
C MET A 189 -2.70 -9.78 -8.29
N LEU A 190 -1.61 -10.52 -8.03
CA LEU A 190 -0.25 -10.15 -8.44
C LEU A 190 -0.13 -10.07 -9.97
N ILE A 191 -0.72 -11.01 -10.70
CA ILE A 191 -0.72 -10.97 -12.17
C ILE A 191 -1.49 -9.74 -12.67
N ILE A 192 -2.68 -9.48 -12.12
CA ILE A 192 -3.49 -8.30 -12.48
C ILE A 192 -2.74 -7.00 -12.15
N GLY A 193 -2.17 -6.92 -10.95
CA GLY A 193 -1.39 -5.77 -10.49
C GLY A 193 -0.14 -5.53 -11.34
N PHE A 194 0.53 -6.59 -11.80
CA PHE A 194 1.67 -6.49 -12.70
C PHE A 194 1.28 -5.93 -14.08
N VAL A 195 0.17 -6.41 -14.65
CA VAL A 195 -0.35 -5.88 -15.93
C VAL A 195 -0.74 -4.40 -15.79
N ILE A 196 -1.49 -4.05 -14.74
CA ILE A 196 -1.85 -2.65 -14.46
C ILE A 196 -0.61 -1.80 -14.24
N GLY A 197 0.39 -2.33 -13.51
CA GLY A 197 1.67 -1.67 -13.27
C GLY A 197 2.44 -1.39 -14.56
N ILE A 198 2.51 -2.34 -15.49
CA ILE A 198 3.13 -2.12 -16.81
C ILE A 198 2.39 -1.01 -17.56
N ILE A 199 1.06 -1.08 -17.65
CA ILE A 199 0.25 -0.05 -18.33
C ILE A 199 0.49 1.32 -17.68
N TYR A 200 0.48 1.39 -16.35
CA TYR A 200 0.77 2.60 -15.59
C TYR A 200 2.17 3.16 -15.91
N THR A 201 3.21 2.32 -15.93
CA THR A 201 4.58 2.76 -16.26
C THR A 201 4.71 3.25 -17.70
N ILE A 202 4.03 2.61 -18.66
CA ILE A 202 4.03 3.06 -20.06
C ILE A 202 3.38 4.44 -20.18
N ILE A 203 2.19 4.61 -19.58
CA ILE A 203 1.46 5.88 -19.63
C ILE A 203 2.27 6.99 -18.93
N THR A 204 2.74 6.74 -17.71
CA THR A 204 3.52 7.74 -16.96
C THR A 204 4.85 8.08 -17.64
N SER A 205 5.50 7.13 -18.31
CA SER A 205 6.72 7.43 -19.08
C SER A 205 6.50 8.39 -20.25
N GLN A 206 5.29 8.42 -20.82
CA GLN A 206 4.92 9.32 -21.92
C GLN A 206 4.50 10.71 -21.44
N PHE A 207 3.76 10.78 -20.34
CA PHE A 207 3.11 12.02 -19.88
C PHE A 207 3.79 12.70 -18.69
N PHE A 208 4.48 11.94 -17.82
CA PHE A 208 5.06 12.42 -16.55
C PHE A 208 6.54 12.00 -16.45
N PRO A 209 7.45 12.70 -17.16
CA PRO A 209 8.86 12.32 -17.20
C PRO A 209 9.61 12.79 -15.95
N LEU A 210 9.21 12.36 -14.74
CA LEU A 210 9.87 12.73 -13.48
C LEU A 210 9.66 11.72 -12.33
N THR A 211 9.30 10.47 -12.61
CA THR A 211 9.51 9.43 -11.58
C THR A 211 11.01 9.16 -11.52
N PRO A 212 11.61 8.88 -10.35
CA PRO A 212 13.03 8.55 -10.27
C PRO A 212 13.39 7.40 -11.24
N LEU A 213 12.51 6.42 -11.42
CA LEU A 213 12.68 5.37 -12.42
C LEU A 213 12.73 5.93 -13.85
N THR A 214 11.79 6.79 -14.26
CA THR A 214 11.81 7.38 -15.61
C THR A 214 12.95 8.38 -15.78
N TYR A 215 13.36 9.10 -14.75
CA TYR A 215 14.57 9.93 -14.73
C TYR A 215 15.84 9.09 -14.96
N TYR A 216 16.01 7.99 -14.21
CA TYR A 216 17.16 7.09 -14.35
C TYR A 216 17.17 6.33 -15.68
N ILE A 217 16.01 5.90 -16.18
CA ILE A 217 15.85 5.27 -17.51
C ILE A 217 16.13 6.29 -18.62
N LYS A 218 15.56 7.50 -18.55
CA LYS A 218 15.72 8.56 -19.56
C LYS A 218 17.15 9.10 -19.62
N ASN A 219 17.86 9.14 -18.50
CA ASN A 219 19.26 9.55 -18.45
C ASN A 219 20.26 8.41 -18.76
N LYS A 220 19.80 7.22 -19.17
CA LYS A 220 20.64 6.04 -19.53
C LYS A 220 21.68 5.61 -18.49
N ARG A 221 21.58 6.07 -17.23
CA ARG A 221 22.51 5.71 -16.14
C ARG A 221 22.14 4.42 -15.42
N LEU A 222 21.07 3.74 -15.84
CA LEU A 222 20.63 2.49 -15.22
C LEU A 222 21.69 1.38 -15.33
N LEU A 223 22.35 1.27 -16.49
CA LEU A 223 23.40 0.27 -16.74
C LEU A 223 24.69 0.62 -15.98
N ASP A 224 25.08 1.90 -15.97
CA ASP A 224 26.26 2.38 -15.24
C ASP A 224 26.12 2.24 -13.73
N LEU A 225 24.91 2.27 -13.18
CA LEU A 225 24.61 2.02 -11.76
C LEU A 225 24.62 0.54 -11.39
N LEU A 226 24.14 -0.34 -12.27
CA LEU A 226 24.17 -1.79 -12.04
C LEU A 226 25.59 -2.37 -12.23
N ILE A 227 26.40 -1.75 -13.09
CA ILE A 227 27.74 -2.22 -13.45
C ILE A 227 28.85 -1.46 -12.70
N GLY A 228 28.64 -0.20 -12.28
CA GLY A 228 29.63 0.59 -11.57
C GLY A 228 30.07 -0.02 -10.23
N ASP A 229 29.17 -0.70 -9.53
CA ASP A 229 29.46 -1.44 -8.30
C ASP A 229 30.21 -2.78 -8.56
N LEU A 230 30.20 -3.30 -9.79
CA LEU A 230 30.95 -4.51 -10.17
C LEU A 230 32.41 -4.22 -10.56
N TYR A 231 32.75 -2.97 -10.88
CA TYR A 231 34.09 -2.54 -11.32
C TYR A 231 34.86 -1.72 -10.27
N THR A 232 34.31 -1.57 -9.06
CA THR A 232 34.94 -0.83 -7.94
C THR A 232 35.40 -1.73 -6.78
N PHE A 233 35.76 -2.98 -7.10
CA PHE A 233 36.54 -3.87 -6.22
C PHE A 233 37.93 -4.11 -6.80
#